data_AF-A0A9P4KJ07-F1
#
_entry.id   AF-A0A9P4KJ07-F1
#
_cell.length_a   1.000
_cell.length_b   1.000
_cell.length_c   1.000
_cell.angle_alpha   90.00
_cell.angle_beta   90.00
_cell.angle_gamma   90.00
#
_symmetry.space_group_name_H-M   'P 1'
#
loop_
_entity.id
_entity.type
_entity.pdbx_description
1 polymer ?
#
loop_
_entity_poly.entity_id
_entity_poly.type
_entity_poly.pdbx_seq_one_letter_code
_entity_poly.pdbx_strand_id
1 'polypeptide(L)'
;MDPVAVVSKAASLASPKVVKNAKGAIVPSSQMAHVEFGCEHMRDMFEKARKPTIHNYRAILQNIHEKPSIVAQTYKSSSAGDSRPLVSLRPLYLCLQCPSVMTEADRNQHIETKLHCFSVESREGHVFCGNCQDFIYDPDLELRRLQKGRSENTVSRTMMLTERRIGKKRKFEDTTTTDEHKLILNNSTFLPCRAIGLRGLYNMGQTCFMSVILQTLIHNPFIRNFYLAEGHKTADCEKEACVSCALDEMFVEFHSVEKTEGFGAVSMLLGSWLAAEALAGYQQQDAHEYMQFILNALHIQNGGSTDNENDCRCIIHQTFYGKLSSTVTCDKCRNITTALDPYMDLSLDVRNQAKKRKTDAGTEEAAPLDLRDCLERFTGREKLGAADYTCQNCEGGQSVTKQLSIKQLPPVLSVHLKRFEHTKATSSKIETRVSFPLKLDLYPYTTQNKTLTKASKLSGLLSSNHNMNSPANSLMYELTSVIVHKGKIDSGHYISYSREGNDWFLFDDSKVVLVREAEVLAAEAYLLFYMISGLEV
;
A
#
# COMPACT_ATOMS: atom_id res chain seq x y z
N MET A 1 16.05 -28.46 -43.71
CA MET A 1 16.02 -27.45 -42.64
C MET A 1 17.30 -27.61 -41.87
N ASP A 2 18.26 -26.74 -42.12
CA ASP A 2 19.60 -26.81 -41.52
C ASP A 2 19.56 -26.51 -40.02
N PRO A 3 20.36 -27.21 -39.20
CA PRO A 3 20.44 -26.95 -37.77
C PRO A 3 21.31 -25.71 -37.52
N VAL A 4 20.70 -24.62 -37.04
CA VAL A 4 21.44 -23.44 -36.56
C VAL A 4 21.92 -23.72 -35.14
N ALA A 5 23.20 -23.99 -34.99
CA ALA A 5 23.89 -24.03 -33.70
C ALA A 5 24.02 -22.60 -33.16
N VAL A 6 23.39 -22.32 -32.01
CA VAL A 6 23.54 -21.06 -31.28
C VAL A 6 24.75 -21.19 -30.35
N VAL A 7 25.82 -20.47 -30.68
CA VAL A 7 26.98 -20.28 -29.80
C VAL A 7 26.63 -19.20 -28.77
N SER A 8 26.77 -19.51 -27.49
CA SER A 8 26.59 -18.56 -26.38
C SER A 8 27.67 -17.46 -26.42
N LYS A 9 27.29 -16.23 -26.79
CA LYS A 9 28.10 -15.04 -26.50
C LYS A 9 27.74 -14.54 -25.11
N ALA A 10 28.66 -14.71 -24.17
CA ALA A 10 28.65 -13.95 -22.91
C ALA A 10 28.66 -12.45 -23.25
N ALA A 11 27.64 -11.72 -22.78
CA ALA A 11 27.63 -10.27 -22.85
C ALA A 11 28.67 -9.74 -21.86
N SER A 12 29.86 -9.43 -22.34
CA SER A 12 30.83 -8.64 -21.56
C SER A 12 30.26 -7.25 -21.36
N LEU A 13 30.07 -6.85 -20.09
CA LEU A 13 29.82 -5.47 -19.68
C LEU A 13 30.81 -4.56 -20.42
N ALA A 14 30.32 -3.79 -21.39
CA ALA A 14 31.13 -2.87 -22.13
C ALA A 14 31.59 -1.76 -21.17
N SER A 15 32.89 -1.66 -20.93
CA SER A 15 33.47 -0.55 -20.17
C SER A 15 33.10 0.80 -20.83
N PRO A 16 32.79 1.84 -20.05
CA PRO A 16 32.30 3.11 -20.58
C PRO A 16 33.35 3.75 -21.51
N LYS A 17 32.90 4.17 -22.70
CA LYS A 17 33.75 4.87 -23.69
C LYS A 17 34.01 6.31 -23.23
N VAL A 18 35.28 6.64 -23.04
CA VAL A 18 35.75 7.99 -22.71
C VAL A 18 35.54 8.93 -23.91
N VAL A 19 34.74 9.98 -23.74
CA VAL A 19 34.52 11.00 -24.78
C VAL A 19 35.66 12.02 -24.73
N LYS A 20 36.37 12.18 -25.86
CA LYS A 20 37.45 13.15 -26.04
C LYS A 20 36.98 14.28 -26.96
N ASN A 21 37.40 15.52 -26.68
CA ASN A 21 37.13 16.64 -27.57
C ASN A 21 38.02 16.58 -28.84
N ALA A 22 37.78 17.51 -29.78
CA ALA A 22 38.52 17.60 -31.04
C ALA A 22 40.04 17.81 -30.89
N LYS A 23 40.54 18.09 -29.68
CA LYS A 23 41.97 18.20 -29.35
C LYS A 23 42.51 16.98 -28.58
N GLY A 24 41.73 15.90 -28.46
CA GLY A 24 42.13 14.65 -27.82
C GLY A 24 42.15 14.68 -26.28
N ALA A 25 41.73 15.78 -25.66
CA ALA A 25 41.60 15.86 -24.21
C ALA A 25 40.31 15.18 -23.74
N ILE A 26 40.40 14.42 -22.64
CA ILE A 26 39.25 13.81 -21.97
C ILE A 26 38.37 14.95 -21.45
N VAL A 27 37.13 15.00 -21.90
CA VAL A 27 36.15 15.96 -21.37
C VAL A 27 35.52 15.29 -20.14
N PRO A 28 35.66 15.85 -18.93
CA PRO A 28 34.86 15.39 -17.80
C PRO A 28 33.39 15.48 -18.20
N SER A 29 32.64 14.39 -18.04
CA SER A 29 31.18 14.42 -18.22
C SER A 29 30.64 15.57 -17.37
N SER A 30 30.00 16.54 -18.02
CA SER A 30 29.52 17.78 -17.41
C SER A 30 28.24 17.58 -16.58
N GLN A 31 28.17 16.52 -15.77
CA GLN A 31 27.02 16.22 -14.91
C GLN A 31 27.43 15.91 -13.48
N MET A 32 28.37 16.71 -12.94
CA MET A 32 28.51 16.84 -11.49
C MET A 32 28.12 18.25 -11.11
N ALA A 33 26.84 18.45 -10.81
CA ALA A 33 26.53 19.42 -9.77
C ALA A 33 26.97 18.75 -8.46
N HIS A 34 28.10 19.17 -7.90
CA HIS A 34 28.30 19.01 -6.47
C HIS A 34 27.09 19.68 -5.81
N VAL A 35 26.15 18.89 -5.31
CA VAL A 35 25.03 19.39 -4.52
C VAL A 35 25.62 19.75 -3.16
N GLU A 36 26.34 20.88 -3.10
CA GLU A 36 26.92 21.44 -1.88
C GLU A 36 25.84 21.72 -0.82
N PHE A 37 24.59 21.87 -1.28
CA PHE A 37 23.39 22.08 -0.48
C PHE A 37 22.24 21.29 -1.08
N GLY A 38 21.42 20.62 -0.25
CA GLY A 38 20.38 19.69 -0.71
C GLY A 38 19.33 20.27 -1.68
N CYS A 39 19.21 21.61 -1.78
CA CYS A 39 18.57 22.30 -2.91
C CYS A 39 19.10 23.74 -3.03
N GLU A 40 18.90 24.39 -4.19
CA GLU A 40 19.32 25.79 -4.43
C GLU A 40 18.68 26.79 -3.44
N HIS A 41 17.45 26.53 -3.03
CA HIS A 41 16.76 27.36 -2.03
C HIS A 41 17.40 27.21 -0.64
N MET A 42 17.89 26.01 -0.29
CA MET A 42 18.55 25.76 0.99
C MET A 42 19.91 26.45 1.04
N ARG A 43 20.63 26.50 -0.09
CA ARG A 43 21.84 27.31 -0.24
C ARG A 43 21.56 28.76 0.12
N ASP A 44 20.55 29.35 -0.52
CA ASP A 44 20.12 30.73 -0.25
C ASP A 44 19.79 30.98 1.23
N MET A 45 19.10 30.02 1.87
CA MET A 45 18.76 30.09 3.29
C MET A 45 19.99 29.99 4.18
N PHE A 46 20.96 29.14 3.86
CA PHE A 46 22.21 29.06 4.61
C PHE A 46 23.11 30.26 4.37
N GLU A 47 23.22 30.79 3.16
CA GLU A 47 23.97 32.01 2.90
C GLU A 47 23.41 33.21 3.69
N LYS A 48 22.09 33.35 3.75
CA LYS A 48 21.43 34.46 4.45
C LYS A 48 21.31 34.25 5.96
N ALA A 49 21.08 33.01 6.41
CA ALA A 49 20.59 32.72 7.75
C ALA A 49 21.03 31.36 8.34
N ARG A 50 22.25 30.87 8.04
CA ARG A 50 22.74 29.54 8.51
C ARG A 50 22.58 29.30 10.01
N LYS A 51 23.07 30.24 10.84
CA LYS A 51 23.10 30.09 12.31
C LYS A 51 21.69 29.93 12.91
N PRO A 52 20.73 30.83 12.63
CA PRO A 52 19.35 30.68 13.16
C PRO A 52 18.66 29.44 12.58
N THR A 53 18.83 29.11 11.30
CA THR A 53 18.23 27.91 10.70
C THR A 53 18.69 26.64 11.40
N ILE A 54 20.00 26.47 11.63
CA ILE A 54 20.55 25.31 12.34
C ILE A 54 20.08 25.28 13.81
N HIS A 55 19.99 26.45 14.47
CA HIS A 55 19.51 26.54 15.84
C HIS A 55 18.05 26.08 15.96
N ASN A 56 17.16 26.61 15.11
CA ASN A 56 15.75 26.25 15.09
C ASN A 56 15.57 24.77 14.74
N TYR A 57 16.31 24.27 13.75
CA TYR A 57 16.27 22.86 13.38
C TYR A 57 16.70 21.95 14.55
N ARG A 58 17.77 22.31 15.27
CA ARG A 58 18.20 21.56 16.47
C ARG A 58 17.13 21.57 17.56
N ALA A 59 16.47 22.71 17.81
CA ALA A 59 15.41 22.80 18.80
C ALA A 59 14.18 21.94 18.43
N ILE A 60 13.87 21.85 17.13
CA ILE A 60 12.82 20.95 16.62
C ILE A 60 13.23 19.49 16.82
N LEU A 61 14.43 19.10 16.39
CA LEU A 61 14.94 17.73 16.56
C LEU A 61 15.00 17.30 18.03
N GLN A 62 15.38 18.21 18.93
CA GLN A 62 15.38 17.95 20.37
C GLN A 62 13.97 17.61 20.87
N ASN A 63 12.96 18.37 20.47
CA ASN A 63 11.56 18.08 20.82
C ASN A 63 11.05 16.76 20.23
N ILE A 64 11.45 16.44 18.99
CA ILE A 64 11.09 15.17 18.32
C ILE A 64 11.74 13.98 19.05
N HIS A 65 13.00 14.11 19.48
CA HIS A 65 13.74 13.02 20.13
C HIS A 65 13.38 12.83 21.62
N GLU A 66 13.02 13.90 22.33
CA GLU A 66 12.72 13.86 23.77
C GLU A 66 11.28 13.40 24.06
N LYS A 67 10.35 13.52 23.10
CA LYS A 67 8.95 13.10 23.26
C LYS A 67 8.68 11.84 22.43
N PRO A 68 8.05 10.79 22.99
CA PRO A 68 7.81 9.56 22.25
C PRO A 68 6.97 9.81 20.99
N SER A 69 7.40 9.25 19.88
CA SER A 69 6.89 9.44 18.50
C SER A 69 5.43 9.03 18.27
N ILE A 70 4.75 8.50 19.30
CA ILE A 70 3.37 8.02 19.28
C ILE A 70 2.39 9.03 19.90
N VAL A 71 2.87 10.17 20.42
CA VAL A 71 1.98 11.18 21.00
C VAL A 71 1.21 11.89 19.89
N ALA A 72 -0.12 11.77 19.96
CA ALA A 72 -1.05 12.51 19.14
C ALA A 72 -0.71 14.01 19.20
N GLN A 73 -0.36 14.60 18.06
CA GLN A 73 0.27 15.93 18.06
C GLN A 73 -0.79 17.01 18.01
N THR A 74 -0.74 17.93 18.96
CA THR A 74 -1.68 19.04 19.05
C THR A 74 -1.21 20.24 18.22
N TYR A 75 -2.08 20.74 17.35
CA TYR A 75 -1.88 22.00 16.65
C TYR A 75 -3.05 22.96 16.89
N LYS A 76 -2.81 24.26 16.71
CA LYS A 76 -3.85 25.28 16.76
C LYS A 76 -4.17 25.68 15.33
N SER A 77 -5.36 25.36 14.85
CA SER A 77 -5.82 25.82 13.54
C SER A 77 -6.02 27.33 13.57
N SER A 78 -5.52 28.01 12.53
CA SER A 78 -5.74 29.45 12.32
C SER A 78 -6.97 29.72 11.43
N SER A 79 -7.49 28.69 10.76
CA SER A 79 -8.57 28.78 9.77
C SER A 79 -9.97 28.70 10.39
N ALA A 80 -10.09 28.18 11.62
CA ALA A 80 -11.25 28.37 12.47
C ALA A 80 -10.92 29.47 13.48
N GLY A 81 -11.72 30.53 13.57
CA GLY A 81 -11.56 31.63 14.54
C GLY A 81 -11.67 31.22 16.02
N ASP A 82 -11.47 29.95 16.34
CA ASP A 82 -11.58 29.33 17.64
C ASP A 82 -10.23 28.62 17.92
N SER A 83 -9.47 29.13 18.88
CA SER A 83 -8.11 28.66 19.23
C SER A 83 -8.08 27.30 19.94
N ARG A 84 -8.88 26.34 19.46
CA ARG A 84 -9.00 25.01 20.06
C ARG A 84 -7.83 24.12 19.63
N PRO A 85 -7.19 23.39 20.55
CA PRO A 85 -6.16 22.42 20.20
C PRO A 85 -6.80 21.23 19.47
N LEU A 86 -6.36 20.96 18.25
CA LEU A 86 -6.77 19.81 17.44
C LEU A 86 -5.65 18.76 17.45
N VAL A 87 -6.02 17.49 17.51
CA VAL A 87 -5.09 16.36 17.57
C VAL A 87 -4.98 15.73 16.18
N SER A 88 -3.75 15.60 15.66
CA SER A 88 -3.47 14.91 14.39
C SER A 88 -2.68 13.63 14.63
N LEU A 89 -3.07 12.56 13.93
CA LEU A 89 -2.29 11.32 13.81
C LEU A 89 -1.35 11.35 12.60
N ARG A 90 -1.57 12.25 11.63
CA ARG A 90 -0.67 12.47 10.49
C ARG A 90 0.49 13.38 10.91
N PRO A 91 1.66 13.28 10.24
CA PRO A 91 2.78 14.18 10.50
C PRO A 91 2.35 15.63 10.40
N LEU A 92 2.82 16.45 11.33
CA LEU A 92 2.69 17.90 11.28
C LEU A 92 3.98 18.49 10.74
N TYR A 93 3.88 19.69 10.19
CA TYR A 93 4.98 20.42 9.62
C TYR A 93 5.28 21.64 10.48
N LEU A 94 6.49 21.68 11.06
CA LEU A 94 6.99 22.78 11.88
C LEU A 94 7.77 23.74 10.99
N CYS A 95 7.34 24.99 10.88
CA CYS A 95 8.06 25.96 10.07
C CYS A 95 9.45 26.24 10.67
N LEU A 96 10.50 26.27 9.84
CA LEU A 96 11.86 26.61 10.31
C LEU A 96 12.05 28.11 10.59
N GLN A 97 11.15 28.94 10.05
CA GLN A 97 11.27 30.40 10.05
C GLN A 97 10.31 31.07 11.05
N CYS A 98 9.33 30.35 11.60
CA CYS A 98 8.38 30.88 12.58
C CYS A 98 7.80 29.77 13.47
N PRO A 99 7.17 30.11 14.61
CA PRO A 99 6.65 29.10 15.56
C PRO A 99 5.36 28.40 15.10
N SER A 100 5.07 28.38 13.80
CA SER A 100 3.85 27.78 13.26
C SER A 100 3.99 26.26 13.15
N VAL A 101 2.98 25.54 13.62
CA VAL A 101 2.82 24.08 13.47
C VAL A 101 1.57 23.83 12.67
N MET A 102 1.69 23.08 11.58
CA MET A 102 0.70 23.09 10.50
C MET A 102 0.43 21.68 9.99
N THR A 103 -0.77 21.46 9.45
CA THR A 103 -1.05 20.28 8.62
C THR A 103 -0.40 20.44 7.23
N GLU A 104 -0.41 19.39 6.41
CA GLU A 104 0.10 19.47 5.03
C GLU A 104 -0.62 20.52 4.18
N ALA A 105 -1.95 20.61 4.31
CA ALA A 105 -2.76 21.59 3.60
C ALA A 105 -2.45 23.02 4.07
N ASP A 106 -2.39 23.22 5.40
CA ASP A 106 -2.08 24.53 5.98
C ASP A 106 -0.63 24.95 5.69
N ARG A 107 0.32 24.01 5.59
CA ARG A 107 1.70 24.27 5.20
C ARG A 107 1.76 24.92 3.82
N ASN A 108 1.03 24.37 2.84
CA ASN A 108 1.01 24.92 1.49
C ASN A 108 0.43 26.34 1.48
N GLN A 109 -0.67 26.57 2.20
CA GLN A 109 -1.24 27.91 2.38
C GLN A 109 -0.29 28.88 3.11
N HIS A 110 0.46 28.40 4.09
CA HIS A 110 1.44 29.20 4.83
C HIS A 110 2.65 29.57 3.96
N ILE A 111 3.12 28.68 3.09
CA ILE A 111 4.16 28.96 2.12
C ILE A 111 3.70 30.11 1.19
N GLU A 112 2.48 30.05 0.68
CA GLU A 112 1.93 31.08 -0.21
C GLU A 112 1.75 32.44 0.49
N THR A 113 1.30 32.44 1.74
CA THR A 113 0.96 33.68 2.48
C THR A 113 2.13 34.34 3.18
N LYS A 114 3.09 33.54 3.70
CA LYS A 114 4.24 34.03 4.48
C LYS A 114 5.57 33.92 3.74
N LEU A 115 5.62 33.23 2.61
CA LEU A 115 6.85 32.93 1.87
C LEU A 115 7.89 32.18 2.72
N HIS A 116 7.41 31.39 3.69
CA HIS A 116 8.26 30.53 4.51
C HIS A 116 8.36 29.15 3.88
N CYS A 117 9.36 28.99 3.00
CA CYS A 117 9.51 27.82 2.15
C CYS A 117 10.07 26.58 2.87
N PHE A 118 10.44 26.63 4.15
CA PHE A 118 11.05 25.47 4.82
C PHE A 118 10.26 25.03 6.04
N SER A 119 9.91 23.74 6.06
CA SER A 119 9.20 23.11 7.18
C SER A 119 9.82 21.75 7.52
N VAL A 120 9.80 21.38 8.79
CA VAL A 120 10.35 20.12 9.30
C VAL A 120 9.20 19.19 9.65
N GLU A 121 9.27 17.95 9.16
CA GLU A 121 8.31 16.89 9.51
C GLU A 121 8.48 16.48 10.98
N SER A 122 7.37 16.44 11.70
CA SER A 122 7.35 16.21 13.14
C SER A 122 7.65 14.78 13.61
N ARG A 123 7.73 13.80 12.70
CA ARG A 123 8.00 12.39 13.06
C ARG A 123 9.49 12.08 13.08
N GLU A 124 10.15 12.31 11.95
CA GLU A 124 11.53 11.89 11.73
C GLU A 124 12.49 13.07 11.52
N GLY A 125 11.95 14.31 11.49
CA GLY A 125 12.75 15.53 11.37
C GLY A 125 13.21 15.85 9.95
N HIS A 126 12.63 15.24 8.91
CA HIS A 126 12.98 15.57 7.52
C HIS A 126 12.60 17.01 7.17
N VAL A 127 13.44 17.69 6.39
CA VAL A 127 13.19 19.08 5.97
C VAL A 127 12.55 19.10 4.60
N PHE A 128 11.40 19.75 4.48
CA PHE A 128 10.65 19.94 3.25
C PHE A 128 10.87 21.34 2.66
N CYS A 129 11.09 21.41 1.34
CA CYS A 129 11.13 22.65 0.59
C CYS A 129 9.79 22.91 -0.11
N GLY A 130 9.14 24.03 0.21
CA GLY A 130 7.92 24.49 -0.46
C GLY A 130 8.09 24.81 -1.94
N ASN A 131 9.28 25.27 -2.36
CA ASN A 131 9.54 25.62 -3.75
C ASN A 131 9.88 24.39 -4.60
N CYS A 132 10.65 23.45 -4.07
CA CYS A 132 10.92 22.17 -4.75
C CYS A 132 9.73 21.20 -4.67
N GLN A 133 8.80 21.46 -3.73
CA GLN A 133 7.73 20.55 -3.35
C GLN A 133 8.22 19.14 -2.96
N ASP A 134 9.41 19.09 -2.35
CA ASP A 134 10.08 17.82 -2.01
C ASP A 134 10.90 17.95 -0.72
N PHE A 135 11.26 16.80 -0.13
CA PHE A 135 12.19 16.72 0.98
C PHE A 135 13.63 16.99 0.51
N ILE A 136 14.39 17.65 1.39
CA ILE A 136 15.74 18.10 1.14
C ILE A 136 16.70 17.16 1.88
N TYR A 137 17.56 16.49 1.13
CA TYR A 137 18.60 15.61 1.65
C TYR A 137 19.94 16.36 1.70
N ASP A 138 20.00 17.40 2.53
CA ASP A 138 21.21 18.18 2.75
C ASP A 138 22.15 17.44 3.73
N PRO A 139 23.43 17.20 3.38
CA PRO A 139 24.36 16.44 4.23
C PRO A 139 24.53 17.02 5.64
N ASP A 140 24.56 18.35 5.79
CA ASP A 140 24.74 19.03 7.08
C ASP A 140 23.50 18.86 7.98
N LEU A 141 22.30 18.91 7.40
CA LEU A 141 21.04 18.71 8.12
C LEU A 141 20.83 17.23 8.47
N GLU A 142 21.22 16.33 7.56
CA GLU A 142 21.07 14.89 7.75
C GLU A 142 21.97 14.36 8.86
N LEU A 143 23.24 14.79 8.88
CA LEU A 143 24.18 14.47 9.95
C LEU A 143 23.61 14.88 11.33
N ARG A 144 22.91 16.01 11.41
CA ARG A 144 22.32 16.51 12.65
C ARG A 144 21.07 15.74 13.06
N ARG A 145 20.24 15.35 12.08
CA ARG A 145 19.05 14.52 12.29
C ARG A 145 19.44 13.19 12.94
N LEU A 146 20.53 12.57 12.45
CA LEU A 146 21.02 11.27 12.90
C LEU A 146 21.78 11.30 14.24
N GLN A 147 22.17 12.46 14.77
CA GLN A 147 22.96 12.64 16.01
C GLN A 147 22.18 12.41 17.33
N LYS A 148 21.25 11.45 17.34
CA LYS A 148 20.40 11.08 18.50
C LYS A 148 21.21 11.00 19.81
N GLY A 149 20.88 11.85 20.80
CA GLY A 149 21.23 11.62 22.22
C GLY A 149 22.59 12.10 22.75
N ARG A 150 23.29 13.06 22.14
CA ARG A 150 24.42 13.75 22.82
C ARG A 150 23.95 15.02 23.55
N SER A 151 23.27 14.86 24.69
CA SER A 151 23.22 15.93 25.70
C SER A 151 24.45 15.78 26.60
N GLU A 152 25.31 16.79 26.62
CA GLU A 152 26.57 16.80 27.38
C GLU A 152 26.42 16.88 28.89
N ASN A 153 25.21 16.96 29.46
CA ASN A 153 25.06 17.19 30.91
C ASN A 153 23.81 16.52 31.48
N THR A 154 23.84 15.23 31.84
CA THR A 154 23.23 14.71 33.08
C THR A 154 23.73 13.29 33.36
N VAL A 155 24.53 13.12 34.42
CA VAL A 155 24.82 11.83 35.05
C VAL A 155 23.73 11.57 36.10
N SER A 156 22.88 10.57 35.88
CA SER A 156 22.14 9.79 36.90
C SER A 156 21.43 8.63 36.18
N ARG A 157 21.95 7.40 36.21
CA ARG A 157 21.82 6.41 37.30
C ARG A 157 20.37 6.27 37.76
N THR A 158 19.55 5.52 37.00
CA THR A 158 18.63 4.46 37.47
C THR A 158 17.79 3.96 36.30
N MET A 159 18.14 2.79 35.77
CA MET A 159 17.26 1.69 35.33
C MET A 159 18.13 0.71 34.55
N MET A 160 18.92 -0.05 35.31
CA MET A 160 19.32 -1.37 34.85
C MET A 160 18.08 -2.24 34.97
N LEU A 161 17.71 -2.92 33.87
CA LEU A 161 17.36 -4.34 33.80
C LEU A 161 16.61 -4.58 32.47
N THR A 162 17.36 -4.65 31.37
CA THR A 162 17.15 -5.53 30.18
C THR A 162 17.85 -4.89 28.99
N GLU A 163 19.08 -5.33 28.70
CA GLU A 163 19.72 -5.31 27.37
C GLU A 163 21.20 -5.68 27.59
N ARG A 164 21.47 -6.99 27.65
CA ARG A 164 22.84 -7.50 27.59
C ARG A 164 23.12 -7.95 26.17
N ARG A 165 24.11 -7.26 25.58
CA ARG A 165 24.94 -7.62 24.42
C ARG A 165 24.53 -7.01 23.07
N ILE A 166 24.81 -5.71 22.90
CA ILE A 166 25.49 -5.24 21.68
C ILE A 166 26.69 -4.41 22.12
N GLY A 167 27.87 -4.84 21.69
CA GLY A 167 29.16 -4.33 22.07
C GLY A 167 29.49 -2.95 21.48
N LYS A 168 30.53 -2.34 22.05
CA LYS A 168 31.36 -1.27 21.50
C LYS A 168 30.63 -0.26 20.59
N LYS A 169 30.26 0.87 21.20
CA LYS A 169 30.34 2.24 20.66
C LYS A 169 30.90 2.29 19.23
N ARG A 170 30.05 2.17 18.21
CA ARG A 170 30.44 2.62 16.86
C ARG A 170 30.44 4.14 16.90
N LYS A 171 31.59 4.76 16.63
CA LYS A 171 31.59 6.13 16.10
C LYS A 171 30.74 6.09 14.83
N PHE A 172 29.98 7.13 14.56
CA PHE A 172 29.55 7.41 13.19
C PHE A 172 30.85 7.69 12.43
N GLU A 173 31.46 6.63 11.87
CA GLU A 173 32.36 6.80 10.75
C GLU A 173 31.50 7.40 9.65
N ASP A 174 31.97 8.49 9.03
CA ASP A 174 31.48 8.83 7.69
C ASP A 174 31.57 7.54 6.88
N THR A 175 30.43 6.92 6.59
CA THR A 175 30.34 5.62 5.89
C THR A 175 30.68 5.76 4.41
N THR A 176 31.42 6.80 4.05
CA THR A 176 31.79 7.12 2.68
C THR A 176 33.23 7.64 2.69
N THR A 177 34.16 6.70 2.73
CA THR A 177 35.53 6.96 2.26
C THR A 177 35.48 7.58 0.85
N THR A 178 36.53 8.30 0.45
CA THR A 178 36.59 8.89 -0.91
C THR A 178 36.45 7.83 -2.01
N ASP A 179 36.81 6.58 -1.74
CA ASP A 179 36.63 5.46 -2.67
C ASP A 179 35.20 4.89 -2.63
N GLU A 180 34.52 4.86 -1.48
CA GLU A 180 33.08 4.57 -1.38
C GLU A 180 32.24 5.66 -2.06
N HIS A 181 32.62 6.94 -1.95
CA HIS A 181 32.00 8.01 -2.71
C HIS A 181 32.15 7.81 -4.22
N LYS A 182 33.32 7.38 -4.71
CA LYS A 182 33.51 7.03 -6.12
C LYS A 182 32.70 5.80 -6.51
N LEU A 183 32.59 4.80 -5.64
CA LEU A 183 31.76 3.62 -5.85
C LEU A 183 30.28 3.99 -5.94
N ILE A 184 29.77 4.82 -5.03
CA ILE A 184 28.41 5.35 -5.08
C ILE A 184 28.24 6.12 -6.39
N LEU A 185 29.10 7.09 -6.70
CA LEU A 185 29.02 7.88 -7.95
C LEU A 185 29.02 7.02 -9.22
N ASN A 186 29.82 5.96 -9.25
CA ASN A 186 29.92 5.07 -10.40
C ASN A 186 28.76 4.06 -10.51
N ASN A 187 28.05 3.80 -9.41
CA ASN A 187 26.98 2.78 -9.33
C ASN A 187 25.61 3.37 -8.99
N SER A 188 25.50 4.68 -8.76
CA SER A 188 24.24 5.39 -8.55
C SER A 188 23.83 6.10 -9.85
N THR A 189 22.62 5.83 -10.32
CA THR A 189 21.99 6.62 -11.38
C THR A 189 21.21 7.77 -10.76
N PHE A 190 21.26 8.95 -11.38
CA PHE A 190 20.34 10.03 -11.06
C PHE A 190 18.92 9.50 -11.28
N LEU A 191 18.09 9.43 -10.23
CA LEU A 191 16.68 9.13 -10.41
C LEU A 191 16.04 10.33 -11.11
N PRO A 192 15.62 10.22 -12.39
CA PRO A 192 14.79 11.26 -12.96
C PRO A 192 13.50 11.32 -12.12
N CYS A 193 12.95 12.52 -11.93
CA CYS A 193 11.74 12.79 -11.14
C CYS A 193 10.46 12.07 -11.65
N ARG A 194 10.61 11.09 -12.55
CA ARG A 194 9.58 10.32 -13.26
C ARG A 194 9.79 8.81 -13.23
N ALA A 195 10.78 8.27 -12.51
CA ALA A 195 10.88 6.83 -12.27
C ALA A 195 9.85 6.35 -11.22
N ILE A 196 8.58 6.71 -11.44
CA ILE A 196 7.42 6.41 -10.58
C ILE A 196 6.86 5.00 -10.82
N GLY A 197 7.63 4.12 -11.46
CA GLY A 197 7.25 2.74 -11.74
C GLY A 197 6.21 2.55 -12.85
N LEU A 198 5.84 3.61 -13.59
CA LEU A 198 4.88 3.52 -14.69
C LEU A 198 5.48 2.83 -15.92
N ARG A 199 5.28 1.52 -16.03
CA ARG A 199 5.77 0.75 -17.17
C ARG A 199 4.87 -0.45 -17.46
N GLY A 200 4.58 -0.69 -18.74
CA GLY A 200 3.75 -1.80 -19.17
C GLY A 200 4.49 -3.14 -19.13
N LEU A 201 3.76 -4.25 -19.21
CA LEU A 201 4.32 -5.61 -19.26
C LEU A 201 4.00 -6.25 -20.60
N TYR A 202 5.01 -6.77 -21.31
CA TYR A 202 4.75 -7.45 -22.58
C TYR A 202 3.89 -8.70 -22.37
N ASN A 203 2.91 -8.88 -23.24
CA ASN A 203 2.16 -10.11 -23.31
C ASN A 203 3.03 -11.19 -23.97
N MET A 204 3.38 -12.24 -23.22
CA MET A 204 4.19 -13.35 -23.72
C MET A 204 3.32 -14.52 -24.21
N GLY A 205 2.05 -14.26 -24.49
CA GLY A 205 1.10 -15.22 -25.01
C GLY A 205 -0.31 -14.96 -24.47
N GLN A 206 -0.56 -15.50 -23.29
CA GLN A 206 -1.84 -15.36 -22.58
C GLN A 206 -1.60 -14.87 -21.15
N THR A 207 -0.60 -14.01 -20.96
CA THR A 207 -0.11 -13.58 -19.63
C THR A 207 -0.84 -12.35 -19.07
N CYS A 208 -1.95 -11.91 -19.69
CA CYS A 208 -2.69 -10.72 -19.26
C CYS A 208 -3.24 -10.85 -17.82
N PHE A 209 -3.63 -12.06 -17.39
CA PHE A 209 -4.10 -12.30 -16.01
C PHE A 209 -2.97 -12.09 -14.98
N MET A 210 -1.71 -12.34 -15.37
CA MET A 210 -0.54 -12.08 -14.53
C MET A 210 -0.19 -10.60 -14.54
N SER A 211 -0.20 -9.96 -15.72
CA SER A 211 0.22 -8.57 -15.88
C SER A 211 -0.62 -7.65 -15.00
N VAL A 212 -1.94 -7.80 -14.97
CA VAL A 212 -2.83 -6.97 -14.15
C VAL A 212 -2.58 -7.10 -12.64
N ILE A 213 -2.25 -8.31 -12.15
CA ILE A 213 -1.95 -8.56 -10.73
C ILE A 213 -0.57 -7.97 -10.38
N LEU A 214 0.43 -8.19 -11.22
CA LEU A 214 1.77 -7.64 -11.02
C LEU A 214 1.75 -6.11 -11.01
N GLN A 215 1.01 -5.47 -11.94
CA GLN A 215 0.84 -4.01 -11.94
C GLN A 215 0.20 -3.50 -10.65
N THR A 216 -0.74 -4.26 -10.08
CA THR A 216 -1.38 -3.91 -8.81
C THR A 216 -0.38 -3.99 -7.64
N LEU A 217 0.48 -5.00 -7.62
CA LEU A 217 1.50 -5.17 -6.58
C LEU A 217 2.61 -4.11 -6.68
N ILE A 218 3.02 -3.75 -7.89
CA ILE A 218 4.06 -2.77 -8.16
C ILE A 218 3.65 -1.37 -7.70
N HIS A 219 2.40 -0.99 -7.95
CA HIS A 219 1.84 0.29 -7.51
C HIS A 219 1.33 0.26 -6.06
N ASN A 220 1.57 -0.83 -5.31
CA ASN A 220 1.28 -0.89 -3.88
C ASN A 220 2.46 -0.35 -3.06
N PRO A 221 2.33 0.79 -2.36
CA PRO A 221 3.42 1.38 -1.58
C PRO A 221 3.97 0.48 -0.47
N PHE A 222 3.17 -0.38 0.17
CA PHE A 222 3.67 -1.28 1.21
C PHE A 222 4.63 -2.32 0.62
N ILE A 223 4.25 -2.89 -0.51
CA ILE A 223 5.07 -3.88 -1.22
C ILE A 223 6.30 -3.20 -1.82
N ARG A 224 6.13 -2.06 -2.49
CA ARG A 224 7.23 -1.25 -3.04
C ARG A 224 8.27 -0.91 -1.98
N ASN A 225 7.83 -0.37 -0.85
CA ASN A 225 8.75 0.05 0.21
C ASN A 225 9.49 -1.14 0.83
N PHE A 226 8.86 -2.32 0.91
CA PHE A 226 9.53 -3.53 1.38
C PHE A 226 10.68 -3.96 0.45
N TYR A 227 10.43 -4.04 -0.86
CA TYR A 227 11.45 -4.46 -1.82
C TYR A 227 12.56 -3.42 -1.99
N LEU A 228 12.20 -2.14 -2.13
CA LEU A 228 13.20 -1.07 -2.23
C LEU A 228 14.02 -0.86 -0.94
N ALA A 229 13.54 -1.35 0.22
CA ALA A 229 14.30 -1.38 1.47
C ALA A 229 15.12 -2.66 1.66
N GLU A 230 15.36 -3.42 0.59
CA GLU A 230 16.08 -4.70 0.59
C GLU A 230 15.44 -5.75 1.52
N GLY A 231 14.11 -5.76 1.62
CA GLY A 231 13.36 -6.71 2.44
C GLY A 231 13.49 -8.17 1.99
N HIS A 232 13.79 -8.38 0.70
CA HIS A 232 14.17 -9.67 0.14
C HIS A 232 15.40 -9.48 -0.74
N LYS A 233 16.51 -10.14 -0.42
CA LYS A 233 17.76 -9.99 -1.17
C LYS A 233 18.04 -11.22 -2.01
N THR A 234 18.26 -11.00 -3.30
CA THR A 234 18.65 -12.09 -4.21
C THR A 234 19.95 -12.78 -3.78
N ALA A 235 20.89 -12.04 -3.17
CA ALA A 235 22.14 -12.59 -2.66
C ALA A 235 21.97 -13.57 -1.47
N ASP A 236 20.91 -13.40 -0.69
CA ASP A 236 20.61 -14.22 0.49
C ASP A 236 19.57 -15.31 0.18
N CYS A 237 19.12 -15.42 -1.07
CA CYS A 237 18.10 -16.36 -1.49
C CYS A 237 18.71 -17.59 -2.17
N GLU A 238 18.55 -18.76 -1.55
CA GLU A 238 19.03 -20.04 -2.10
C GLU A 238 18.03 -20.69 -3.07
N LYS A 239 16.82 -20.13 -3.21
CA LYS A 239 15.75 -20.73 -3.98
C LYS A 239 15.90 -20.42 -5.47
N GLU A 240 16.05 -21.47 -6.27
CA GLU A 240 15.99 -21.35 -7.74
C GLU A 240 14.63 -20.83 -8.20
N ALA A 241 14.64 -19.87 -9.13
CA ALA A 241 13.44 -19.22 -9.67
C ALA A 241 12.49 -18.68 -8.57
N CYS A 242 13.06 -18.02 -7.56
CA CYS A 242 12.29 -17.35 -6.51
C CYS A 242 11.41 -16.24 -7.10
N VAL A 243 10.10 -16.31 -6.84
CA VAL A 243 9.10 -15.30 -7.24
C VAL A 243 9.38 -13.97 -6.54
N SER A 244 9.84 -14.01 -5.28
CA SER A 244 10.22 -12.80 -4.54
C SER A 244 11.46 -12.12 -5.13
N CYS A 245 12.48 -12.88 -5.57
CA CYS A 245 13.63 -12.31 -6.30
C CYS A 245 13.21 -11.71 -7.65
N ALA A 246 12.31 -12.38 -8.38
CA ALA A 246 11.79 -11.85 -9.65
C ALA A 246 11.01 -10.54 -9.44
N LEU A 247 10.26 -10.43 -8.34
CA LEU A 247 9.54 -9.20 -8.01
C LEU A 247 10.51 -8.08 -7.57
N ASP A 248 11.55 -8.41 -6.81
CA ASP A 248 12.64 -7.47 -6.46
C ASP A 248 13.33 -6.91 -7.72
N GLU A 249 13.69 -7.78 -8.67
CA GLU A 249 14.24 -7.40 -9.98
C GLU A 249 13.31 -6.41 -10.71
N MET A 250 12.00 -6.68 -10.71
CA MET A 250 11.01 -5.77 -11.32
C MET A 250 10.98 -4.41 -10.63
N PHE A 251 11.02 -4.36 -9.29
CA PHE A 251 11.04 -3.10 -8.55
C PHE A 251 12.28 -2.26 -8.88
N VAL A 252 13.45 -2.90 -8.94
CA VAL A 252 14.70 -2.26 -9.34
C VAL A 252 14.59 -1.72 -10.76
N GLU A 253 14.15 -2.52 -11.74
CA GLU A 253 14.05 -2.09 -13.13
C GLU A 253 13.00 -0.99 -13.37
N PHE A 254 11.90 -0.98 -12.62
CA PHE A 254 10.85 0.03 -12.76
C PHE A 254 11.16 1.37 -12.09
N HIS A 255 11.99 1.37 -11.04
CA HIS A 255 12.30 2.58 -10.27
C HIS A 255 13.73 3.10 -10.46
N SER A 256 14.61 2.35 -11.15
CA SER A 256 16.00 2.80 -11.42
C SER A 256 16.14 3.69 -12.64
N VAL A 257 15.42 3.39 -13.73
CA VAL A 257 15.54 4.08 -15.03
C VAL A 257 14.16 4.24 -15.66
N GLU A 258 13.86 5.45 -16.14
CA GLU A 258 12.64 5.71 -16.91
C GLU A 258 12.75 5.02 -18.28
N LYS A 259 11.95 3.97 -18.48
CA LYS A 259 11.81 3.25 -19.75
C LYS A 259 10.35 3.21 -20.16
N THR A 260 10.04 3.68 -21.37
CA THR A 260 8.68 3.68 -21.91
C THR A 260 8.31 2.38 -22.63
N GLU A 261 9.29 1.52 -22.90
CA GLU A 261 9.05 0.21 -23.50
C GLU A 261 8.47 -0.77 -22.48
N GLY A 262 7.71 -1.76 -22.95
CA GLY A 262 7.22 -2.83 -22.10
C GLY A 262 8.38 -3.57 -21.41
N PHE A 263 8.08 -4.15 -20.26
CA PHE A 263 9.01 -5.04 -19.57
C PHE A 263 8.61 -6.50 -19.77
N GLY A 264 9.59 -7.33 -20.07
CA GLY A 264 9.38 -8.76 -20.18
C GLY A 264 9.62 -9.45 -18.85
N ALA A 265 8.55 -9.82 -18.15
CA ALA A 265 8.62 -10.47 -16.84
C ALA A 265 8.98 -11.97 -16.91
N VAL A 266 10.10 -12.30 -17.57
CA VAL A 266 10.52 -13.69 -17.83
C VAL A 266 10.85 -14.43 -16.52
N SER A 267 11.61 -13.79 -15.62
CA SER A 267 11.95 -14.36 -14.30
C SER A 267 10.69 -14.68 -13.48
N MET A 268 9.71 -13.77 -13.51
CA MET A 268 8.43 -13.94 -12.82
C MET A 268 7.59 -15.08 -13.42
N LEU A 269 7.57 -15.18 -14.75
CA LEU A 269 6.88 -16.26 -15.46
C LEU A 269 7.50 -17.63 -15.13
N LEU A 270 8.82 -17.74 -15.18
CA LEU A 270 9.54 -18.97 -14.81
C LEU A 270 9.31 -19.35 -13.35
N GLY A 271 9.43 -18.39 -12.42
CA GLY A 271 9.20 -18.63 -11.00
C GLY A 271 7.75 -19.02 -10.69
N SER A 272 6.78 -18.40 -11.37
CA SER A 272 5.36 -18.76 -11.25
C SER A 272 5.10 -20.17 -11.77
N TRP A 273 5.68 -20.51 -12.92
CA TRP A 273 5.54 -21.83 -13.55
C TRP A 273 6.09 -22.94 -12.65
N LEU A 274 7.32 -22.77 -12.14
CA LEU A 274 7.95 -23.78 -11.29
C LEU A 274 7.29 -23.92 -9.91
N ALA A 275 6.64 -22.85 -9.42
CA ALA A 275 5.95 -22.89 -8.13
C ALA A 275 4.50 -23.42 -8.22
N ALA A 276 3.85 -23.40 -9.38
CA ALA A 276 2.52 -23.97 -9.58
C ALA A 276 2.35 -24.61 -10.95
N GLU A 277 2.31 -25.95 -10.98
CA GLU A 277 2.03 -26.74 -12.18
C GLU A 277 0.63 -26.48 -12.79
N ALA A 278 -0.32 -25.94 -12.04
CA ALA A 278 -1.64 -25.58 -12.59
C ALA A 278 -1.59 -24.27 -13.40
N LEU A 279 -0.70 -23.35 -13.02
CA LEU A 279 -0.49 -22.05 -13.69
C LEU A 279 0.59 -22.13 -14.79
N ALA A 280 1.24 -23.29 -14.89
CA ALA A 280 2.27 -23.69 -15.82
C ALA A 280 1.89 -23.72 -17.31
N GLY A 281 0.64 -23.47 -17.64
CA GLY A 281 0.13 -23.59 -19.01
C GLY A 281 0.29 -22.29 -19.80
N TYR A 282 0.34 -22.43 -21.12
CA TYR A 282 0.14 -21.30 -22.04
C TYR A 282 -1.34 -20.85 -22.13
N GLN A 283 -2.21 -21.40 -21.27
CA GLN A 283 -3.65 -21.20 -21.30
C GLN A 283 -4.06 -19.97 -20.50
N GLN A 284 -5.21 -19.37 -20.84
CA GLN A 284 -5.83 -18.33 -20.04
C GLN A 284 -6.19 -18.88 -18.65
N GLN A 285 -5.91 -18.10 -17.62
CA GLN A 285 -6.23 -18.42 -16.23
C GLN A 285 -6.98 -17.26 -15.58
N ASP A 286 -7.58 -17.54 -14.41
CA ASP A 286 -8.27 -16.54 -13.64
C ASP A 286 -7.30 -15.63 -12.87
N ALA A 287 -7.50 -14.30 -12.95
CA ALA A 287 -6.63 -13.34 -12.27
C ALA A 287 -6.74 -13.42 -10.73
N HIS A 288 -7.90 -13.80 -10.19
CA HIS A 288 -8.10 -14.00 -8.74
C HIS A 288 -7.33 -15.24 -8.26
N GLU A 289 -7.34 -16.33 -9.02
CA GLU A 289 -6.55 -17.53 -8.71
C GLU A 289 -5.05 -17.23 -8.74
N TYR A 290 -4.59 -16.50 -9.76
CA TYR A 290 -3.19 -16.05 -9.80
C TYR A 290 -2.83 -15.11 -8.64
N MET A 291 -3.74 -14.22 -8.24
CA MET A 291 -3.55 -13.36 -7.05
C MET A 291 -3.36 -14.19 -5.78
N GLN A 292 -4.22 -15.18 -5.53
CA GLN A 292 -4.11 -16.03 -4.36
C GLN A 292 -2.81 -16.84 -4.38
N PHE A 293 -2.45 -17.37 -5.55
CA PHE A 293 -1.19 -18.06 -5.75
C PHE A 293 0.02 -17.17 -5.44
N ILE A 294 0.11 -15.99 -6.06
CA ILE A 294 1.30 -15.15 -5.92
C ILE A 294 1.43 -14.61 -4.50
N LEU A 295 0.32 -14.23 -3.85
CA LEU A 295 0.34 -13.80 -2.45
C LEU A 295 0.81 -14.93 -1.53
N ASN A 296 0.36 -16.16 -1.74
CA ASN A 296 0.82 -17.31 -0.96
C ASN A 296 2.30 -17.64 -1.24
N ALA A 297 2.73 -17.58 -2.50
CA ALA A 297 4.12 -17.80 -2.89
C ALA A 297 5.05 -16.75 -2.24
N LEU A 298 4.64 -15.49 -2.24
CA LEU A 298 5.37 -14.39 -1.61
C LEU A 298 5.34 -14.48 -0.08
N HIS A 299 4.25 -14.97 0.53
CA HIS A 299 4.17 -15.25 1.96
C HIS A 299 5.27 -16.24 2.36
N ILE A 300 5.31 -17.40 1.71
CA ILE A 300 6.30 -18.46 2.00
C ILE A 300 7.73 -17.96 1.75
N GLN A 301 7.97 -17.28 0.64
CA GLN A 301 9.32 -16.86 0.23
C GLN A 301 9.86 -15.66 1.02
N ASN A 302 9.01 -14.93 1.74
CA ASN A 302 9.40 -13.84 2.63
C ASN A 302 9.29 -14.24 4.12
N GLY A 303 9.56 -15.50 4.42
CA GLY A 303 9.67 -16.00 5.80
C GLY A 303 8.35 -16.28 6.51
N GLY A 304 7.25 -16.34 5.75
CA GLY A 304 5.95 -16.76 6.26
C GLY A 304 5.89 -18.26 6.53
N SER A 305 5.28 -18.64 7.65
CA SER A 305 5.02 -20.04 8.02
C SER A 305 3.52 -20.33 7.92
N THR A 306 3.18 -21.57 7.57
CA THR A 306 1.80 -22.11 7.59
C THR A 306 1.34 -22.52 8.98
N ASP A 307 2.26 -22.68 9.94
CA ASP A 307 1.95 -23.35 11.20
C ASP A 307 1.45 -22.39 12.30
N ASN A 308 1.75 -21.10 12.15
CA ASN A 308 1.38 -20.04 13.09
C ASN A 308 0.69 -18.87 12.36
N GLU A 309 -0.52 -19.11 11.85
CA GLU A 309 -1.31 -18.10 11.13
C GLU A 309 -1.61 -16.84 11.95
N ASN A 310 -1.54 -16.90 13.28
CA ASN A 310 -1.94 -15.81 14.16
C ASN A 310 -0.88 -14.72 14.38
N ASP A 311 0.41 -14.95 14.06
CA ASP A 311 1.50 -13.97 14.30
C ASP A 311 2.60 -14.02 13.23
N CYS A 312 2.20 -14.15 11.96
CA CYS A 312 3.14 -14.08 10.86
C CYS A 312 3.58 -12.63 10.60
N ARG A 313 4.89 -12.42 10.43
CA ARG A 313 5.48 -11.11 10.17
C ARG A 313 5.92 -10.91 8.72
N CYS A 314 5.54 -11.77 7.79
CA CYS A 314 5.88 -11.56 6.38
C CYS A 314 5.15 -10.32 5.82
N ILE A 315 5.68 -9.73 4.76
CA ILE A 315 5.10 -8.54 4.14
C ILE A 315 3.66 -8.75 3.66
N ILE A 316 3.33 -9.97 3.20
CA ILE A 316 1.99 -10.29 2.70
C ILE A 316 0.96 -10.27 3.83
N HIS A 317 1.24 -10.89 4.97
CA HIS A 317 0.35 -10.86 6.13
C HIS A 317 0.35 -9.49 6.83
N GLN A 318 1.40 -8.69 6.71
CA GLN A 318 1.33 -7.31 7.18
C GLN A 318 0.43 -6.43 6.30
N THR A 319 0.28 -6.76 5.01
CA THR A 319 -0.38 -5.89 4.01
C THR A 319 -1.83 -6.30 3.70
N PHE A 320 -2.09 -7.60 3.46
CA PHE A 320 -3.36 -8.10 2.92
C PHE A 320 -4.17 -8.95 3.91
N TYR A 321 -3.57 -9.39 5.01
CA TYR A 321 -4.22 -10.31 5.93
C TYR A 321 -5.23 -9.60 6.85
N GLY A 322 -6.42 -10.18 6.95
CA GLY A 322 -7.43 -9.82 7.91
C GLY A 322 -8.04 -11.05 8.58
N LYS A 323 -8.96 -10.80 9.52
CA LYS A 323 -9.75 -11.85 10.19
C LYS A 323 -11.24 -11.53 10.12
N LEU A 324 -12.03 -12.51 9.71
CA LEU A 324 -13.47 -12.51 9.85
C LEU A 324 -13.87 -13.12 11.20
N SER A 325 -15.02 -12.70 11.71
CA SER A 325 -15.71 -13.31 12.84
C SER A 325 -17.02 -13.90 12.32
N SER A 326 -17.08 -15.22 12.29
CA SER A 326 -18.27 -16.00 11.93
C SER A 326 -19.04 -16.38 13.18
N THR A 327 -20.18 -15.74 13.40
CA THR A 327 -21.04 -15.97 14.57
C THR A 327 -22.24 -16.82 14.17
N VAL A 328 -22.44 -17.95 14.85
CA VAL A 328 -23.61 -18.83 14.67
C VAL A 328 -24.44 -18.80 15.95
N THR A 329 -25.71 -18.42 15.83
CA THR A 329 -26.66 -18.38 16.94
C THR A 329 -27.72 -19.46 16.74
N CYS A 330 -27.85 -20.38 17.70
CA CYS A 330 -28.91 -21.38 17.68
C CYS A 330 -30.27 -20.75 17.97
N ASP A 331 -31.29 -21.01 17.14
CA ASP A 331 -32.61 -20.41 17.35
C ASP A 331 -33.35 -21.01 18.56
N LYS A 332 -33.05 -22.27 18.92
CA LYS A 332 -33.65 -22.99 20.05
C LYS A 332 -33.02 -22.64 21.39
N CYS A 333 -31.73 -22.95 21.59
CA CYS A 333 -31.07 -22.74 22.88
C CYS A 333 -30.38 -21.38 23.02
N ARG A 334 -30.38 -20.55 21.96
CA ARG A 334 -29.71 -19.24 21.93
C ARG A 334 -28.20 -19.27 22.19
N ASN A 335 -27.57 -20.46 22.19
CA ASN A 335 -26.12 -20.57 22.28
C ASN A 335 -25.46 -19.88 21.07
N ILE A 336 -24.40 -19.13 21.33
CA ILE A 336 -23.65 -18.40 20.33
C ILE A 336 -22.26 -19.01 20.23
N THR A 337 -21.90 -19.52 19.06
CA THR A 337 -20.54 -19.95 18.74
C THR A 337 -19.90 -18.92 17.81
N THR A 338 -18.62 -18.63 18.01
CA THR A 338 -17.86 -17.70 17.17
C THR A 338 -16.56 -18.36 16.71
N ALA A 339 -16.35 -18.40 15.40
CA ALA A 339 -15.10 -18.83 14.77
C ALA A 339 -14.39 -17.61 14.15
N LEU A 340 -13.06 -17.64 14.14
CA LEU A 340 -12.24 -16.61 13.50
C LEU A 340 -11.62 -17.21 12.24
N ASP A 341 -11.94 -16.62 11.09
CA ASP A 341 -11.51 -17.12 9.79
C ASP A 341 -10.53 -16.10 9.16
N PRO A 342 -9.26 -16.45 8.89
CA PRO A 342 -8.33 -15.56 8.21
C PRO A 342 -8.76 -15.34 6.76
N TYR A 343 -8.42 -14.17 6.20
CA TYR A 343 -8.65 -13.88 4.79
C TYR A 343 -7.55 -12.96 4.23
N MET A 344 -7.29 -13.06 2.92
CA MET A 344 -6.49 -12.09 2.15
C MET A 344 -7.32 -11.30 1.13
N ASP A 345 -8.54 -11.78 0.85
CA ASP A 345 -9.50 -11.13 -0.03
C ASP A 345 -10.94 -11.38 0.45
N LEU A 346 -11.85 -10.49 0.07
CA LEU A 346 -13.29 -10.67 0.25
C LEU A 346 -13.94 -10.96 -1.10
N SER A 347 -14.37 -12.21 -1.28
CA SER A 347 -15.09 -12.64 -2.48
C SER A 347 -16.60 -12.43 -2.31
N LEU A 348 -17.16 -11.40 -2.94
CA LEU A 348 -18.54 -10.92 -2.80
C LEU A 348 -19.45 -11.45 -3.92
N ASP A 349 -20.68 -11.79 -3.55
CA ASP A 349 -21.74 -12.18 -4.49
C ASP A 349 -22.34 -10.94 -5.17
N VAL A 350 -22.43 -10.97 -6.50
CA VAL A 350 -22.96 -9.88 -7.35
C VAL A 350 -24.33 -10.19 -7.95
N ARG A 351 -24.98 -11.28 -7.53
CA ARG A 351 -26.32 -11.64 -8.00
C ARG A 351 -27.28 -10.54 -7.61
N ASN A 352 -27.97 -9.99 -8.60
CA ASN A 352 -29.05 -9.06 -8.35
C ASN A 352 -30.28 -9.85 -7.92
N GLN A 353 -30.38 -10.17 -6.62
CA GLN A 353 -31.68 -10.50 -6.03
C GLN A 353 -32.48 -9.20 -5.98
N ALA A 354 -33.03 -8.80 -7.14
CA ALA A 354 -33.93 -7.67 -7.20
C ALA A 354 -35.02 -7.92 -6.15
N LYS A 355 -35.01 -7.12 -5.07
CA LYS A 355 -36.23 -6.87 -4.32
C LYS A 355 -37.19 -6.36 -5.38
N LYS A 356 -38.16 -7.19 -5.80
CA LYS A 356 -39.27 -6.81 -6.68
C LYS A 356 -40.05 -5.69 -5.98
N ARG A 357 -39.52 -4.47 -6.01
CA ARG A 357 -40.22 -3.27 -5.62
C ARG A 357 -41.12 -2.99 -6.81
N LYS A 358 -42.39 -3.41 -6.70
CA LYS A 358 -43.45 -2.96 -7.60
C LYS A 358 -43.47 -1.44 -7.53
N THR A 359 -42.92 -0.78 -8.54
CA THR A 359 -43.19 0.62 -8.84
C THR A 359 -44.29 0.62 -9.90
N ASP A 360 -45.36 1.38 -9.65
CA ASP A 360 -46.56 1.45 -10.51
C ASP A 360 -46.35 2.20 -11.85
N ALA A 361 -45.15 2.13 -12.43
CA ALA A 361 -44.84 2.67 -13.75
C ALA A 361 -43.96 1.66 -14.50
N GLY A 362 -44.50 1.12 -15.60
CA GLY A 362 -44.00 -0.04 -16.33
C GLY A 362 -42.72 0.16 -17.14
N THR A 363 -41.61 0.47 -16.47
CA THR A 363 -40.25 0.31 -17.01
C THR A 363 -39.42 -0.44 -15.98
N GLU A 364 -39.21 -1.73 -16.23
CA GLU A 364 -38.47 -2.66 -15.38
C GLU A 364 -36.94 -2.45 -15.51
N GLU A 365 -36.42 -1.33 -15.00
CA GLU A 365 -34.97 -1.18 -14.83
C GLU A 365 -34.57 -1.70 -13.45
N ALA A 366 -33.73 -2.75 -13.42
CA ALA A 366 -33.13 -3.25 -12.20
C ALA A 366 -32.29 -2.14 -11.55
N ALA A 367 -32.54 -1.83 -10.28
CA ALA A 367 -31.79 -0.82 -9.56
C ALA A 367 -30.26 -1.11 -9.64
N PRO A 368 -29.43 -0.08 -9.83
CA PRO A 368 -27.98 -0.26 -9.91
C PRO A 368 -27.46 -0.87 -8.61
N LEU A 369 -26.67 -1.93 -8.72
CA LEU A 369 -26.08 -2.64 -7.57
C LEU A 369 -24.83 -1.88 -7.11
N ASP A 370 -24.76 -1.51 -5.83
CA ASP A 370 -23.59 -0.85 -5.26
C ASP A 370 -22.71 -1.83 -4.47
N LEU A 371 -21.40 -1.60 -4.45
CA LEU A 371 -20.44 -2.39 -3.67
C LEU A 371 -20.82 -2.46 -2.19
N ARG A 372 -21.39 -1.36 -1.65
CA ARG A 372 -21.89 -1.32 -0.26
C ARG A 372 -23.03 -2.31 -0.04
N ASP A 373 -23.90 -2.50 -1.04
CA ASP A 373 -24.97 -3.52 -0.96
C ASP A 373 -24.39 -4.93 -0.92
N CYS A 374 -23.32 -5.19 -1.70
CA CYS A 374 -22.61 -6.47 -1.68
C CYS A 374 -21.97 -6.74 -0.31
N LEU A 375 -21.35 -5.74 0.32
CA LEU A 375 -20.74 -5.84 1.66
C LEU A 375 -21.81 -6.00 2.76
N GLU A 376 -22.94 -5.30 2.64
CA GLU A 376 -24.06 -5.46 3.57
C GLU A 376 -24.64 -6.88 3.49
N ARG A 377 -24.80 -7.43 2.29
CA ARG A 377 -25.22 -8.82 2.10
C ARG A 377 -24.20 -9.81 2.67
N PHE A 378 -22.92 -9.58 2.41
CA PHE A 378 -21.84 -10.43 2.91
C PHE A 378 -21.79 -10.48 4.45
N THR A 379 -22.07 -9.35 5.12
CA THR A 379 -22.11 -9.26 6.60
C THR A 379 -23.52 -9.42 7.19
N GLY A 380 -24.50 -9.69 6.33
CA GLY A 380 -25.90 -9.90 6.66
C GLY A 380 -26.11 -11.20 7.44
N ARG A 381 -27.32 -11.34 8.00
CA ARG A 381 -27.73 -12.57 8.69
C ARG A 381 -28.29 -13.54 7.68
N GLU A 382 -27.82 -14.78 7.74
CA GLU A 382 -28.32 -15.90 6.95
C GLU A 382 -28.90 -16.96 7.88
N LYS A 383 -30.04 -17.55 7.51
CA LYS A 383 -30.63 -18.68 8.24
C LYS A 383 -30.24 -19.97 7.55
N LEU A 384 -29.66 -20.88 8.32
CA LEU A 384 -29.34 -22.24 7.89
C LEU A 384 -30.41 -23.21 8.41
N GLY A 385 -30.76 -24.20 7.59
CA GLY A 385 -31.77 -25.19 7.90
C GLY A 385 -31.28 -26.17 8.98
N ALA A 386 -32.22 -26.92 9.57
CA ALA A 386 -31.88 -27.93 10.58
C ALA A 386 -31.03 -29.10 10.03
N ALA A 387 -31.02 -29.30 8.70
CA ALA A 387 -30.17 -30.28 8.04
C ALA A 387 -28.71 -29.81 7.88
N ASP A 388 -28.46 -28.50 7.92
CA ASP A 388 -27.18 -27.90 7.57
C ASP A 388 -26.29 -27.65 8.80
N TYR A 389 -26.84 -27.76 10.02
CA TYR A 389 -26.10 -27.49 11.25
C TYR A 389 -26.59 -28.33 12.44
N THR A 390 -25.62 -28.97 13.11
CA THR A 390 -25.84 -29.73 14.36
C THR A 390 -25.41 -28.89 15.56
N CYS A 391 -26.37 -28.56 16.44
CA CYS A 391 -26.08 -27.78 17.63
C CYS A 391 -25.54 -28.69 18.75
N GLN A 392 -24.33 -28.42 19.23
CA GLN A 392 -23.70 -29.18 20.32
C GLN A 392 -24.51 -29.15 21.63
N ASN A 393 -25.15 -28.03 21.96
CA ASN A 393 -25.92 -27.90 23.20
C ASN A 393 -27.37 -28.45 23.10
N CYS A 394 -27.87 -28.68 21.88
CA CYS A 394 -29.19 -29.30 21.67
C CYS A 394 -29.09 -30.75 21.19
N GLU A 395 -27.87 -31.24 20.98
CA GLU A 395 -27.55 -32.59 20.50
C GLU A 395 -28.41 -33.03 19.30
N GLY A 396 -28.57 -32.13 18.32
CA GLY A 396 -29.37 -32.41 17.13
C GLY A 396 -29.33 -31.30 16.09
N GLY A 397 -29.89 -31.59 14.91
CA GLY A 397 -30.06 -30.64 13.82
C GLY A 397 -30.97 -29.48 14.23
N GLN A 398 -30.50 -28.24 14.10
CA GLN A 398 -31.24 -27.06 14.52
C GLN A 398 -31.13 -25.95 13.47
N SER A 399 -32.20 -25.19 13.30
CA SER A 399 -32.13 -23.93 12.56
C SER A 399 -31.24 -22.95 13.31
N VAL A 400 -30.29 -22.36 12.59
CA VAL A 400 -29.34 -21.40 13.16
C VAL A 400 -29.25 -20.16 12.30
N THR A 401 -28.95 -19.04 12.96
CA THR A 401 -28.64 -17.78 12.28
C THR A 401 -27.13 -17.61 12.24
N LYS A 402 -26.53 -17.68 11.04
CA LYS A 402 -25.12 -17.40 10.79
C LYS A 402 -24.95 -15.94 10.37
N GLN A 403 -23.88 -15.30 10.83
CA GLN A 403 -23.55 -13.94 10.44
C GLN A 403 -22.03 -13.72 10.42
N LEU A 404 -21.51 -13.15 9.33
CA LEU A 404 -20.11 -12.75 9.21
C LEU A 404 -19.92 -11.28 9.60
N SER A 405 -18.77 -10.95 10.18
CA SER A 405 -18.31 -9.57 10.45
C SER A 405 -16.81 -9.50 10.25
N ILE A 406 -16.28 -8.31 9.99
CA ILE A 406 -14.83 -8.13 9.95
C ILE A 406 -14.32 -7.90 11.38
N LYS A 407 -13.39 -8.74 11.84
CA LYS A 407 -12.75 -8.63 13.15
C LYS A 407 -11.46 -7.83 13.08
N GLN A 408 -10.68 -8.06 12.02
CA GLN A 408 -9.43 -7.37 11.71
C GLN A 408 -9.43 -7.03 10.23
N LEU A 409 -9.16 -5.76 9.91
CA LEU A 409 -9.03 -5.26 8.55
C LEU A 409 -7.54 -5.23 8.14
N PRO A 410 -7.21 -5.57 6.89
CA PRO A 410 -5.86 -5.40 6.35
C PRO A 410 -5.60 -3.94 5.94
N PRO A 411 -4.34 -3.46 5.93
CA PRO A 411 -3.99 -2.18 5.33
C PRO A 411 -4.41 -2.05 3.86
N VAL A 412 -4.39 -3.16 3.12
CA VAL A 412 -4.87 -3.24 1.74
C VAL A 412 -5.92 -4.34 1.64
N LEU A 413 -7.17 -3.93 1.40
CA LEU A 413 -8.30 -4.82 1.18
C LEU A 413 -8.43 -5.15 -0.31
N SER A 414 -8.25 -6.43 -0.63
CA SER A 414 -8.61 -6.99 -1.93
C SER A 414 -10.07 -7.43 -1.92
N VAL A 415 -10.86 -6.97 -2.89
CA VAL A 415 -12.26 -7.35 -3.06
C VAL A 415 -12.42 -8.02 -4.41
N HIS A 416 -12.95 -9.24 -4.40
CA HIS A 416 -13.27 -10.01 -5.59
C HIS A 416 -14.77 -10.04 -5.82
N LEU A 417 -15.21 -9.67 -7.02
CA LEU A 417 -16.61 -9.77 -7.43
C LEU A 417 -16.83 -11.09 -8.16
N LYS A 418 -17.60 -12.01 -7.56
CA LYS A 418 -17.86 -13.36 -8.08
C LYS A 418 -18.71 -13.33 -9.36
N ARG A 419 -18.06 -13.01 -10.49
CA ARG A 419 -18.72 -12.84 -11.80
C ARG A 419 -18.90 -14.14 -12.58
N PHE A 420 -18.34 -15.25 -12.14
CA PHE A 420 -18.44 -16.52 -12.85
C PHE A 420 -19.34 -17.48 -12.07
N GLU A 421 -20.36 -18.00 -12.75
CA GLU A 421 -21.27 -19.00 -12.21
C GLU A 421 -21.20 -20.28 -13.03
N HIS A 422 -20.98 -21.39 -12.33
CA HIS A 422 -21.07 -22.73 -12.89
C HIS A 422 -22.37 -23.38 -12.41
N THR A 423 -23.33 -23.54 -13.31
CA THR A 423 -24.46 -24.45 -13.10
C THR A 423 -24.17 -25.80 -13.72
N LYS A 424 -24.89 -26.86 -13.32
CA LYS A 424 -24.69 -28.23 -13.82
C LYS A 424 -24.75 -28.36 -15.35
N ALA A 425 -25.33 -27.38 -16.06
CA ALA A 425 -25.51 -27.39 -17.51
C ALA A 425 -24.69 -26.31 -18.23
N THR A 426 -24.42 -25.16 -17.61
CA THR A 426 -23.78 -24.02 -18.28
C THR A 426 -22.93 -23.18 -17.33
N SER A 427 -21.80 -22.71 -17.82
CA SER A 427 -20.99 -21.67 -17.18
C SER A 427 -21.35 -20.32 -17.79
N SER A 428 -21.60 -19.30 -16.98
CA SER A 428 -21.97 -17.97 -17.47
C SER A 428 -21.28 -16.85 -16.70
N LYS A 429 -21.01 -15.74 -17.40
CA LYS A 429 -20.45 -14.52 -16.83
C LYS A 429 -21.58 -13.57 -16.44
N ILE A 430 -21.54 -13.07 -15.21
CA ILE A 430 -22.42 -12.04 -14.70
C ILE A 430 -21.88 -10.68 -15.12
N GLU A 431 -22.52 -10.10 -16.13
CA GLU A 431 -22.20 -8.77 -16.68
C GLU A 431 -22.88 -7.63 -15.91
N THR A 432 -23.58 -7.92 -14.81
CA THR A 432 -24.21 -6.91 -13.96
C THR A 432 -23.19 -5.86 -13.52
N ARG A 433 -23.44 -4.60 -13.87
CA ARG A 433 -22.62 -3.49 -13.41
C ARG A 433 -22.76 -3.30 -11.91
N VAL A 434 -21.63 -3.17 -11.22
CA VAL A 434 -21.55 -2.85 -9.79
C VAL A 434 -20.90 -1.49 -9.66
N SER A 435 -21.59 -0.51 -9.07
CA SER A 435 -20.97 0.77 -8.73
C SER A 435 -20.07 0.62 -7.51
N PHE A 436 -18.87 1.18 -7.56
CA PHE A 436 -17.92 1.17 -6.46
C PHE A 436 -17.41 2.59 -6.20
N PRO A 437 -17.30 3.03 -4.93
CA PRO A 437 -16.86 4.38 -4.62
C PRO A 437 -15.32 4.47 -4.59
N LEU A 438 -14.77 5.66 -4.81
CA LEU A 438 -13.34 5.91 -4.57
C LEU A 438 -12.98 5.79 -3.09
N LYS A 439 -13.91 6.19 -2.21
CA LYS A 439 -13.75 6.15 -0.77
C LYS A 439 -14.79 5.22 -0.17
N LEU A 440 -14.32 4.21 0.56
CA LEU A 440 -15.14 3.18 1.15
C LEU A 440 -14.95 3.18 2.67
N ASP A 441 -16.02 3.44 3.41
CA ASP A 441 -16.02 3.25 4.86
C ASP A 441 -16.34 1.78 5.18
N LEU A 442 -15.42 1.12 5.88
CA LEU A 442 -15.57 -0.28 6.29
C LEU A 442 -16.04 -0.44 7.73
N TYR A 443 -16.11 0.64 8.51
CA TYR A 443 -16.55 0.58 9.91
C TYR A 443 -17.90 -0.12 10.10
N PRO A 444 -18.93 0.10 9.26
CA PRO A 444 -20.24 -0.54 9.42
C PRO A 444 -20.21 -2.07 9.43
N TYR A 445 -19.25 -2.67 8.73
CA TYR A 445 -19.12 -4.12 8.52
C TYR A 445 -18.27 -4.80 9.60
N THR A 446 -17.72 -4.03 10.54
CA THR A 446 -16.85 -4.54 11.61
C THR A 446 -17.63 -5.14 12.79
N THR A 447 -16.94 -5.98 13.56
CA THR A 447 -17.46 -6.57 14.80
C THR A 447 -17.73 -5.48 15.87
N GLN A 448 -16.93 -4.41 15.89
CA GLN A 448 -17.04 -3.32 16.87
C GLN A 448 -18.33 -2.51 16.71
N ASN A 449 -18.70 -2.16 15.47
CA ASN A 449 -19.98 -1.49 15.21
C ASN A 449 -21.18 -2.36 15.67
N LYS A 450 -21.09 -3.67 15.51
CA LYS A 450 -22.14 -4.61 15.94
C LYS A 450 -22.31 -4.69 17.46
N THR A 451 -21.23 -4.58 18.24
CA THR A 451 -21.35 -4.59 19.71
C THR A 451 -21.94 -3.29 20.23
N LEU A 452 -21.56 -2.15 19.66
CA LEU A 452 -22.09 -0.83 20.03
C LEU A 452 -23.59 -0.69 19.72
N THR A 453 -24.02 -1.14 18.54
CA THR A 453 -25.45 -1.10 18.15
C THR A 453 -26.32 -2.02 19.01
N LYS A 454 -25.80 -3.15 19.50
CA LYS A 454 -26.51 -4.01 20.47
C LYS A 454 -26.63 -3.36 21.85
N ALA A 455 -25.55 -2.72 22.33
CA ALA A 455 -25.55 -2.03 23.63
C ALA A 455 -26.49 -0.81 23.64
N SER A 456 -26.49 0.00 22.58
CA SER A 456 -27.36 1.16 22.43
C SER A 456 -28.85 0.79 22.36
N LYS A 457 -29.21 -0.34 21.72
CA LYS A 457 -30.59 -0.85 21.71
C LYS A 457 -31.06 -1.37 23.07
N LEU A 458 -30.15 -1.77 23.95
CA LEU A 458 -30.48 -2.31 25.27
C LEU A 458 -30.64 -1.19 26.34
N SER A 459 -29.99 -0.04 26.15
CA SER A 459 -30.00 1.04 27.16
C SER A 459 -31.09 2.10 26.98
N GLY A 460 -31.87 2.09 25.87
CA GLY A 460 -33.01 3.00 25.67
C GLY A 460 -32.71 4.50 25.70
N LEU A 461 -31.44 4.89 25.84
CA LEU A 461 -31.00 6.28 25.93
C LEU A 461 -30.73 6.79 24.52
N LEU A 462 -31.64 7.64 24.04
CA LEU A 462 -31.46 8.48 22.88
C LEU A 462 -30.18 9.31 23.06
N SER A 463 -29.36 9.29 22.01
CA SER A 463 -28.09 9.98 21.87
C SER A 463 -28.16 11.46 22.25
N SER A 464 -27.49 11.84 23.34
CA SER A 464 -26.92 13.18 23.51
C SER A 464 -25.90 13.13 24.62
N ASN A 465 -24.69 12.65 24.29
CA ASN A 465 -23.42 12.98 24.94
C ASN A 465 -22.30 12.26 24.18
N HIS A 466 -21.98 12.76 22.99
CA HIS A 466 -20.71 12.41 22.35
C HIS A 466 -19.60 12.97 23.22
N ASN A 467 -18.96 12.11 24.00
CA ASN A 467 -17.69 12.41 24.63
C ASN A 467 -16.69 12.71 23.49
N MET A 468 -16.11 13.90 23.46
CA MET A 468 -15.18 14.39 22.42
C MET A 468 -13.86 13.62 22.30
N ASN A 469 -13.74 12.49 23.02
CA ASN A 469 -12.59 11.60 23.08
C ASN A 469 -12.92 10.17 22.55
N SER A 470 -14.06 9.96 21.88
CA SER A 470 -14.31 8.69 21.17
C SER A 470 -13.74 8.75 19.76
N PRO A 471 -12.99 7.70 19.33
CA PRO A 471 -12.58 7.55 17.94
C PRO A 471 -13.75 7.77 17.00
N ALA A 472 -13.51 8.48 15.90
CA ALA A 472 -14.51 8.55 14.86
C ALA A 472 -14.84 7.11 14.45
N ASN A 473 -16.13 6.79 14.41
CA ASN A 473 -16.64 5.49 14.00
C ASN A 473 -16.53 5.34 12.47
N SER A 474 -15.32 5.47 11.95
CA SER A 474 -15.00 5.63 10.53
C SER A 474 -13.69 4.91 10.23
N LEU A 475 -13.70 4.03 9.23
CA LEU A 475 -12.52 3.32 8.75
C LEU A 475 -12.47 3.48 7.24
N MET A 476 -11.87 4.60 6.82
CA MET A 476 -11.85 5.03 5.42
C MET A 476 -10.74 4.33 4.63
N TYR A 477 -11.14 3.77 3.50
CA TYR A 477 -10.26 3.19 2.50
C TYR A 477 -10.41 3.94 1.19
N GLU A 478 -9.31 4.10 0.46
CA GLU A 478 -9.25 4.70 -0.87
C GLU A 478 -8.94 3.65 -1.92
N LEU A 479 -9.65 3.72 -3.05
CA LEU A 479 -9.44 2.84 -4.19
C LEU A 479 -8.07 3.13 -4.82
N THR A 480 -7.27 2.09 -4.99
CA THR A 480 -5.92 2.18 -5.58
C THR A 480 -5.82 1.48 -6.93
N SER A 481 -6.52 0.35 -7.09
CA SER A 481 -6.50 -0.40 -8.35
C SER A 481 -7.85 -1.07 -8.66
N VAL A 482 -8.14 -1.19 -9.96
CA VAL A 482 -9.34 -1.86 -10.50
C VAL A 482 -8.89 -2.79 -11.62
N ILE A 483 -9.21 -4.08 -11.52
CA ILE A 483 -8.96 -5.05 -12.59
C ILE A 483 -10.27 -5.36 -13.29
N VAL A 484 -10.24 -5.40 -14.62
CA VAL A 484 -11.42 -5.65 -15.46
C VAL A 484 -11.15 -6.85 -16.35
N HIS A 485 -12.12 -7.74 -16.44
CA HIS A 485 -12.12 -8.83 -17.41
C HIS A 485 -13.02 -8.50 -18.60
N LYS A 486 -12.44 -8.33 -19.78
CA LYS A 486 -13.18 -8.13 -21.04
C LYS A 486 -13.35 -9.47 -21.76
N GLY A 487 -14.55 -9.78 -22.23
CA GLY A 487 -14.83 -11.04 -22.95
C GLY A 487 -15.62 -12.07 -22.13
N LYS A 488 -15.66 -13.30 -22.65
CA LYS A 488 -16.43 -14.44 -22.13
C LYS A 488 -15.60 -15.25 -21.13
N ILE A 489 -16.22 -16.19 -20.42
CA ILE A 489 -15.56 -17.01 -19.39
C ILE A 489 -14.37 -17.82 -19.92
N ASP A 490 -14.48 -18.43 -21.10
CA ASP A 490 -13.43 -19.26 -21.71
C ASP A 490 -12.48 -18.47 -22.63
N SER A 491 -12.74 -17.18 -22.84
CA SER A 491 -11.97 -16.33 -23.73
C SER A 491 -12.15 -14.87 -23.36
N GLY A 492 -11.09 -14.28 -22.81
CA GLY A 492 -11.09 -12.87 -22.46
C GLY A 492 -9.71 -12.25 -22.37
N HIS A 493 -9.70 -11.01 -21.91
CA HIS A 493 -8.53 -10.17 -21.76
C HIS A 493 -8.65 -9.34 -20.47
N TYR A 494 -7.60 -9.36 -19.67
CA TYR A 494 -7.54 -8.58 -18.44
C TYR A 494 -6.82 -7.26 -18.69
N ILE A 495 -7.40 -6.19 -18.14
CA ILE A 495 -6.73 -4.88 -18.04
C ILE A 495 -6.79 -4.41 -16.59
N SER A 496 -5.87 -3.54 -16.18
CA SER A 496 -5.90 -2.91 -14.86
C SER A 496 -5.86 -1.40 -14.96
N TYR A 497 -6.55 -0.76 -14.03
CA TYR A 497 -6.39 0.64 -13.71
C TYR A 497 -5.66 0.72 -12.38
N SER A 498 -4.55 1.46 -12.30
CA SER A 498 -3.86 1.72 -11.03
C SER A 498 -3.61 3.22 -10.86
N ARG A 499 -3.74 3.68 -9.62
CA ARG A 499 -3.53 5.07 -9.23
C ARG A 499 -2.08 5.29 -8.81
N GLU A 500 -1.45 6.31 -9.37
CA GLU A 500 -0.13 6.80 -8.93
C GLU A 500 -0.27 8.29 -8.59
N GLY A 501 -0.08 8.63 -7.32
CA GLY A 501 -0.42 9.96 -6.81
C GLY A 501 -1.91 10.28 -6.95
N ASN A 502 -2.23 11.33 -7.72
CA ASN A 502 -3.61 11.75 -7.99
C ASN A 502 -4.14 11.30 -9.34
N ASP A 503 -3.28 10.68 -10.17
CA ASP A 503 -3.59 10.31 -11.54
C ASP A 503 -3.89 8.81 -11.66
N TRP A 504 -4.74 8.48 -12.63
CA TRP A 504 -5.12 7.11 -12.94
C TRP A 504 -4.50 6.67 -14.25
N PHE A 505 -3.94 5.46 -14.27
CA PHE A 505 -3.31 4.88 -15.44
C PHE A 505 -3.97 3.55 -15.78
N LEU A 506 -4.34 3.38 -17.05
CA LEU A 506 -4.75 2.12 -17.66
C LEU A 506 -3.51 1.37 -18.12
N PHE A 507 -3.38 0.13 -17.66
CA PHE A 507 -2.39 -0.85 -18.07
C PHE A 507 -3.09 -1.93 -18.90
N ASP A 508 -2.74 -1.96 -20.17
CA ASP A 508 -3.19 -2.95 -21.16
C ASP A 508 -1.94 -3.62 -21.72
N ASP A 509 -1.46 -4.63 -21.00
CA ASP A 509 -0.15 -5.25 -21.19
C ASP A 509 0.97 -4.19 -21.28
N SER A 510 1.61 -4.07 -22.44
CA SER A 510 2.73 -3.14 -22.65
C SER A 510 2.29 -1.67 -22.77
N LYS A 511 0.99 -1.42 -22.95
CA LYS A 511 0.43 -0.10 -23.18
C LYS A 511 0.00 0.51 -21.85
N VAL A 512 0.55 1.69 -21.54
CA VAL A 512 0.19 2.49 -20.37
C VAL A 512 -0.43 3.81 -20.84
N VAL A 513 -1.61 4.16 -20.32
CA VAL A 513 -2.35 5.36 -20.74
C VAL A 513 -2.91 6.08 -19.53
N LEU A 514 -2.70 7.40 -19.46
CA LEU A 514 -3.38 8.25 -18.48
C LEU A 514 -4.90 8.29 -18.78
N VAL A 515 -5.72 8.03 -17.78
CA VAL A 515 -7.18 8.01 -17.90
C VAL A 515 -7.84 8.88 -16.84
N ARG A 516 -9.10 9.24 -17.08
CA ARG A 516 -9.89 10.01 -16.12
C ARG A 516 -10.50 9.09 -15.09
N GLU A 517 -10.61 9.56 -13.85
CA GLU A 517 -11.29 8.87 -12.75
C GLU A 517 -12.71 8.40 -13.12
N ALA A 518 -13.47 9.21 -13.86
CA ALA A 518 -14.81 8.86 -14.32
C ALA A 518 -14.84 7.63 -15.24
N GLU A 519 -13.78 7.37 -15.99
CA GLU A 519 -13.64 6.15 -16.79
C GLU A 519 -13.41 4.93 -15.89
N VAL A 520 -12.53 5.07 -14.90
CA VAL A 520 -12.24 4.01 -13.92
C VAL A 520 -13.50 3.61 -13.16
N LEU A 521 -14.26 4.58 -12.65
CA LEU A 521 -15.53 4.35 -11.95
C LEU A 521 -16.65 3.81 -12.85
N ALA A 522 -16.49 3.92 -14.17
CA ALA A 522 -17.43 3.35 -15.13
C ALA A 522 -17.13 1.91 -15.52
N ALA A 523 -15.97 1.38 -15.12
CA ALA A 523 -15.50 0.07 -15.52
C ALA A 523 -16.29 -1.09 -14.88
N GLU A 524 -16.33 -2.23 -15.58
CA GLU A 524 -16.91 -3.48 -15.07
C GLU A 524 -15.90 -4.23 -14.20
N ALA A 525 -15.70 -3.71 -12.98
CA ALA A 525 -14.69 -4.23 -12.07
C ALA A 525 -14.86 -5.73 -11.79
N TYR A 526 -13.75 -6.46 -11.81
CA TYR A 526 -13.62 -7.86 -11.42
C TYR A 526 -12.92 -7.99 -10.06
N LEU A 527 -11.77 -7.31 -9.90
CA LEU A 527 -11.07 -7.14 -8.63
C LEU A 527 -10.95 -5.65 -8.31
N LEU A 528 -11.08 -5.31 -7.04
CA LEU A 528 -10.92 -3.95 -6.51
C LEU A 528 -9.92 -3.99 -5.36
N PHE A 529 -8.98 -3.04 -5.34
CA PHE A 529 -8.00 -2.91 -4.28
C PHE A 529 -8.21 -1.58 -3.57
N TYR A 530 -8.41 -1.65 -2.27
CA TYR A 530 -8.68 -0.52 -1.39
C TYR A 530 -7.58 -0.43 -0.34
N MET A 531 -7.02 0.74 -0.13
CA MET A 531 -5.97 0.98 0.85
C MET A 531 -6.45 1.89 1.96
N ILE A 532 -6.05 1.62 3.20
CA ILE A 532 -6.40 2.48 4.33
C ILE A 532 -5.87 3.90 4.14
N SER A 533 -6.75 4.90 4.13
CA SER A 533 -6.39 6.31 3.91
C SER A 533 -6.12 7.06 5.22
N GLY A 534 -6.67 6.56 6.33
CA GLY A 534 -6.47 7.12 7.66
C GLY A 534 -7.30 6.38 8.72
N LEU A 535 -6.81 6.40 9.95
CA LEU A 535 -7.59 6.06 11.13
C LEU A 535 -7.99 7.40 11.77
N GLU A 536 -9.27 7.73 11.76
CA GLU A 536 -9.77 8.88 12.51
C GLU A 536 -9.97 8.43 13.96
N VAL A 537 -9.06 8.83 14.85
CA VAL A 537 -9.07 8.51 16.30
C VAL A 537 -9.49 9.73 17.11
#